data_AF-A0A520JA32-F1
#
_entry.id   AF-A0A520JA32-F1
#
_cell.length_a   1.000
_cell.length_b   1.000
_cell.length_c   1.000
_cell.angle_alpha   90.00
_cell.angle_beta   90.00
_cell.angle_gamma   90.00
#
_symmetry.space_group_name_H-M   'P 1'
#
loop_
_entity.id
_entity.type
_entity.pdbx_description
1 polymer ?
#
loop_
_entity_poly.entity_id
_entity_poly.type
_entity_poly.pdbx_seq_one_letter_code
_entity_poly.pdbx_strand_id
1 'polypeptide(L)'
;MTIARSLTALALSSAVAIAAPLAAQSTYDQVDPMIGTGGEGHTFPGAVAPFGMVQLSPDTDTTHVVRDSYKWAAGYRYDDPTIQGFSHTHFSGAGHSDLGDFLVMPVA
;
A
#
# COMPACT_ATOMS: atom_id res chain seq x y z
N MET A 1 -37.64 -31.91 -33.45
CA MET A 1 -37.85 -31.11 -32.21
C MET A 1 -36.75 -31.36 -31.15
N THR A 2 -35.56 -31.79 -31.55
CA THR A 2 -34.44 -32.20 -30.66
C THR A 2 -33.26 -31.24 -30.72
N ILE A 3 -33.02 -30.60 -31.87
CA ILE A 3 -31.88 -29.67 -32.08
C ILE A 3 -32.06 -28.36 -31.29
N ALA A 4 -33.30 -27.86 -31.17
CA ALA A 4 -33.59 -26.61 -30.45
C ALA A 4 -33.37 -26.70 -28.92
N ARG A 5 -33.43 -27.91 -28.34
CA ARG A 5 -33.19 -28.15 -26.90
C ARG A 5 -31.69 -28.24 -26.56
N SER A 6 -30.87 -28.67 -27.52
CA SER A 6 -29.41 -28.76 -27.37
C SER A 6 -28.71 -27.40 -27.48
N LEU A 7 -29.23 -26.48 -28.31
CA LEU A 7 -28.70 -25.10 -28.38
C LEU A 7 -29.04 -24.27 -27.13
N THR A 8 -30.21 -24.49 -26.52
CA THR A 8 -30.57 -23.80 -25.27
C THR A 8 -29.73 -24.28 -24.10
N ALA A 9 -29.37 -25.57 -24.04
CA ALA A 9 -28.48 -26.12 -23.02
C ALA A 9 -27.06 -25.54 -23.11
N LEU A 10 -26.51 -25.38 -24.33
CA LEU A 10 -25.17 -24.83 -24.53
C LEU A 10 -25.11 -23.33 -24.23
N ALA A 11 -26.16 -22.57 -24.57
CA ALA A 11 -26.25 -21.14 -24.24
C ALA A 11 -26.37 -20.88 -22.73
N LEU A 12 -27.03 -21.79 -21.99
CA LEU A 12 -27.14 -21.68 -20.53
C LEU A 12 -25.84 -22.04 -19.81
N SER A 13 -25.05 -22.99 -20.33
CA SER A 13 -23.72 -23.33 -19.80
C SER A 13 -22.69 -22.22 -20.02
N SER A 14 -22.76 -21.48 -21.13
CA SER A 14 -21.87 -20.35 -21.40
C SER A 14 -22.18 -19.12 -20.52
N ALA A 15 -23.44 -18.93 -20.10
CA ALA A 15 -23.82 -17.84 -19.21
C ALA A 15 -23.34 -18.04 -17.76
N VAL A 16 -23.23 -19.30 -17.31
CA VAL A 16 -22.75 -19.63 -15.96
C VAL A 16 -21.22 -19.47 -15.84
N ALA A 17 -20.46 -19.62 -16.93
CA ALA A 17 -19.01 -19.45 -16.92
C ALA A 17 -18.55 -17.98 -16.88
N ILE A 18 -19.42 -17.02 -17.21
CA ILE A 18 -19.11 -15.58 -17.15
C ILE A 18 -19.39 -15.00 -15.75
N ALA A 19 -20.15 -15.70 -14.91
CA ALA A 19 -20.35 -15.37 -13.50
C ALA A 19 -19.21 -15.94 -12.63
N ALA A 20 -17.95 -15.68 -13.00
CA ALA A 20 -16.87 -15.73 -12.03
C ALA A 20 -17.14 -14.64 -10.97
N PRO A 21 -16.85 -14.88 -9.69
CA PRO A 21 -17.51 -14.15 -8.61
C PRO A 21 -17.04 -12.70 -8.56
N LEU A 22 -17.98 -11.77 -8.78
CA LEU A 22 -17.86 -10.38 -8.32
C LEU A 22 -17.67 -10.28 -6.79
N ALA A 23 -17.85 -11.40 -6.08
CA ALA A 23 -17.61 -11.56 -4.65
C ALA A 23 -16.12 -11.78 -4.26
N ALA A 24 -15.18 -11.69 -5.22
CA ALA A 24 -13.75 -11.89 -4.95
C ALA A 24 -12.93 -10.59 -4.81
N GLN A 25 -13.51 -9.41 -5.05
CA GLN A 25 -12.81 -8.14 -4.84
C GLN A 25 -12.88 -7.78 -3.36
N SER A 26 -11.73 -7.83 -2.69
CA SER A 26 -11.64 -7.45 -1.29
C SER A 26 -11.69 -5.93 -1.21
N THR A 27 -12.33 -5.37 -0.18
CA THR A 27 -12.36 -3.91 0.01
C THR A 27 -10.95 -3.30 0.11
N TYR A 28 -9.94 -4.11 0.45
CA TYR A 28 -8.54 -3.71 0.48
C TYR A 28 -7.97 -3.42 -0.92
N ASP A 29 -8.53 -3.99 -1.99
CA ASP A 29 -8.08 -3.75 -3.37
C ASP A 29 -8.33 -2.30 -3.84
N GLN A 30 -9.13 -1.54 -3.09
CA GLN A 30 -9.42 -0.13 -3.36
C GLN A 30 -8.46 0.83 -2.64
N VAL A 31 -7.56 0.31 -1.80
CA VAL A 31 -6.63 1.12 -1.01
C VAL A 31 -5.32 1.27 -1.79
N ASP A 32 -4.88 2.51 -1.98
CA ASP A 32 -3.56 2.85 -2.50
C ASP A 32 -2.73 3.54 -1.40
N PRO A 33 -1.77 2.83 -0.76
CA PRO A 33 -0.90 3.39 0.27
C PRO A 33 0.04 4.50 -0.24
N MET A 34 0.18 4.67 -1.56
CA MET A 34 1.03 5.72 -2.13
C MET A 34 0.36 7.10 -2.06
N ILE A 35 -0.97 7.15 -1.92
CA ILE A 35 -1.69 8.42 -1.80
C ILE A 35 -1.24 9.15 -0.51
N GLY A 36 -0.74 10.37 -0.67
CA GLY A 36 -0.25 11.21 0.42
C GLY A 36 1.24 11.04 0.76
N THR A 37 1.96 10.14 0.07
CA THR A 37 3.40 9.92 0.28
C THR A 37 4.29 10.97 -0.41
N GLY A 38 3.70 11.81 -1.27
CA GLY A 38 4.35 12.96 -1.90
C GLY A 38 3.84 14.29 -1.33
N GLY A 39 4.48 15.40 -1.74
CA GLY A 39 4.11 16.74 -1.25
C GLY A 39 4.19 16.82 0.29
N GLU A 40 3.14 17.38 0.90
CA GLU A 40 3.03 17.61 2.36
C GLU A 40 1.97 16.70 3.01
N GLY A 41 1.65 15.57 2.38
CA GLY A 41 0.68 14.62 2.93
C GLY A 41 1.25 13.81 4.10
N HIS A 42 2.54 13.49 4.03
CA HIS A 42 3.30 12.78 5.05
C HIS A 42 2.67 11.45 5.48
N THR A 43 2.15 10.67 4.53
CA THR A 43 1.81 9.26 4.78
C THR A 43 2.99 8.37 4.43
N PHE A 44 2.96 7.11 4.88
CA PHE A 44 3.97 6.11 4.55
C PHE A 44 3.31 4.89 3.89
N PRO A 45 3.98 4.21 2.93
CA PRO A 45 3.39 3.10 2.18
C PRO A 45 3.56 1.73 2.87
N GLY A 46 4.28 1.68 3.99
CA GLY A 46 4.60 0.47 4.74
C GLY A 46 3.43 -0.31 5.32
N ALA A 47 3.70 -1.57 5.66
CA ALA A 47 2.70 -2.48 6.20
C ALA A 47 2.39 -2.19 7.68
N VAL A 48 1.10 -2.17 8.00
CA VAL A 48 0.60 -1.95 9.36
C VAL A 48 -0.72 -2.69 9.56
N ALA A 49 -0.89 -3.34 10.72
CA ALA A 49 -2.20 -3.88 11.11
C ALA A 49 -3.10 -2.72 11.59
N PRO A 50 -4.45 -2.83 11.51
CA PRO A 50 -5.33 -1.80 12.03
C PRO A 50 -5.01 -1.47 13.50
N PHE A 51 -4.65 -0.21 13.78
CA PHE A 51 -4.20 0.27 15.11
C PHE A 51 -2.98 -0.49 15.67
N GLY A 52 -2.14 -1.04 14.79
CA GLY A 52 -0.97 -1.83 15.14
C GLY A 52 0.17 -0.98 15.71
N MET A 53 0.93 -1.58 16.63
CA MET A 53 2.10 -0.96 17.26
C MET A 53 3.28 -0.76 16.30
N VAL A 54 3.38 -1.62 15.28
CA VAL A 54 4.49 -1.62 14.31
C VAL A 54 3.99 -1.09 12.97
N GLN A 55 4.72 -0.11 12.44
CA GLN A 55 4.54 0.46 11.10
C GLN A 55 5.81 0.18 10.31
N LEU A 56 5.91 -1.00 9.69
CA LEU A 56 7.13 -1.39 8.95
C LEU A 56 7.11 -0.73 7.58
N SER A 57 7.95 0.29 7.38
CA SER A 57 7.95 1.12 6.16
C SER A 57 9.38 1.45 5.70
N PRO A 58 9.60 1.67 4.38
CA PRO A 58 10.86 2.22 3.90
C PRO A 58 11.06 3.68 4.33
N ASP A 59 12.31 4.02 4.63
CA ASP A 59 12.76 5.40 4.83
C ASP A 59 13.59 5.87 3.63
N THR A 60 13.34 7.09 3.14
CA THR A 60 14.07 7.66 2.00
C THR A 60 15.13 8.68 2.42
N ASP A 61 14.93 9.37 3.55
CA ASP A 61 15.95 10.20 4.19
C ASP A 61 15.84 10.19 5.72
N THR A 62 16.86 9.64 6.38
CA THR A 62 17.03 9.64 7.85
C THR A 62 18.18 10.54 8.33
N THR A 63 18.86 11.22 7.41
CA THR A 63 20.14 11.90 7.64
C THR A 63 20.03 13.43 7.68
N HIS A 64 18.83 13.96 7.44
CA HIS A 64 18.57 15.38 7.44
C HIS A 64 18.69 15.99 8.85
N VAL A 65 19.06 17.27 8.92
CA VAL A 65 19.06 18.00 10.19
C VAL A 65 17.63 18.17 10.70
N VAL A 66 17.43 18.07 12.03
CA VAL A 66 16.11 18.08 12.68
C VAL A 66 15.21 19.26 12.24
N ARG A 67 15.79 20.40 11.86
CA ARG A 67 15.02 21.58 11.41
C ARG A 67 14.45 21.45 10.00
N ASP A 68 15.01 20.56 9.18
CA ASP A 68 14.61 20.33 7.80
C ASP A 68 13.79 19.03 7.64
N SER A 69 13.53 18.32 8.75
CA SER A 69 12.80 17.05 8.79
C SER A 69 11.35 17.11 8.35
N TYR A 70 10.75 18.30 8.25
CA TYR A 70 9.32 18.47 7.95
C TYR A 70 8.89 17.66 6.73
N LYS A 71 9.70 17.70 5.67
CA LYS A 71 9.47 17.00 4.39
C LYS A 71 9.43 15.48 4.51
N TRP A 72 10.09 14.92 5.53
CA TRP A 72 10.19 13.48 5.82
C TRP A 72 9.56 13.16 7.17
N ALA A 73 8.48 13.86 7.54
CA ALA A 73 7.79 13.63 8.81
C ALA A 73 7.33 12.17 9.00
N ALA A 74 7.11 11.44 7.90
CA ALA A 74 6.74 10.02 7.90
C ALA A 74 7.86 9.09 7.40
N GLY A 75 9.11 9.56 7.30
CA GLY A 75 10.27 8.77 6.86
C GLY A 75 10.36 8.53 5.34
N TYR A 76 9.23 8.49 4.63
CA TYR A 76 9.16 8.21 3.19
C TYR A 76 8.72 9.43 2.36
N ARG A 77 9.33 9.61 1.18
CA ARG A 77 8.82 10.49 0.11
C ARG A 77 8.79 9.79 -1.24
N TYR A 78 7.68 9.94 -1.94
CA TYR A 78 7.48 9.34 -3.27
C TYR A 78 8.54 9.75 -4.31
N ASP A 79 8.95 11.02 -4.29
CA ASP A 79 9.85 11.59 -5.29
C ASP A 79 11.33 11.26 -5.03
N ASP A 80 11.66 10.69 -3.87
CA ASP A 80 13.03 10.35 -3.54
C ASP A 80 13.47 9.08 -4.27
N PRO A 81 14.66 9.09 -4.91
CA PRO A 81 15.10 7.98 -5.74
C PRO A 81 15.71 6.81 -4.95
N THR A 82 15.89 6.96 -3.63
CA THR A 82 16.66 6.02 -2.81
C THR A 82 15.94 5.68 -1.52
N ILE A 83 16.02 4.40 -1.15
CA ILE A 83 15.60 3.90 0.17
C ILE A 83 16.87 3.66 1.00
N GLN A 84 16.90 4.20 2.22
CA GLN A 84 18.01 4.03 3.17
C GLN A 84 17.87 2.79 4.04
N GLY A 85 16.64 2.31 4.24
CA GLY A 85 16.34 1.08 4.97
C GLY A 85 14.86 0.96 5.27
N PHE A 86 14.51 0.02 6.17
CA PHE A 86 13.15 -0.18 6.65
C PHE A 86 13.13 -0.09 8.18
N SER A 87 12.44 0.92 8.71
CA SER A 87 12.23 1.09 10.15
C SER A 87 10.83 0.65 10.56
N HIS A 88 10.58 0.57 11.88
CA HIS A 88 9.44 -0.15 12.45
C HIS A 88 8.38 0.75 13.09
N THR A 89 8.61 2.06 13.15
CA THR A 89 7.72 3.04 13.80
C THR A 89 7.64 4.32 12.97
N HIS A 90 6.43 4.84 12.74
CA HIS A 90 6.20 6.02 11.88
C HIS A 90 4.94 6.79 12.29
N PHE A 91 4.95 8.11 12.13
CA PHE A 91 3.73 8.91 12.13
C PHE A 91 3.12 9.00 10.72
N SER A 92 1.80 8.89 10.63
CA SER A 92 1.05 9.12 9.38
C SER A 92 0.32 10.46 9.45
N GLY A 93 0.71 11.40 8.60
CA GLY A 93 0.09 12.72 8.43
C GLY A 93 0.54 13.79 9.43
N ALA A 94 1.65 13.56 10.14
CA ALA A 94 2.16 14.53 11.10
C ALA A 94 2.87 15.72 10.43
N GLY A 95 2.89 16.86 11.12
CA GLY A 95 3.66 18.05 10.72
C GLY A 95 5.03 18.14 11.38
N HIS A 96 5.49 17.06 12.01
CA HIS A 96 6.79 16.95 12.68
C HIS A 96 7.31 15.52 12.55
N SER A 97 8.61 15.37 12.39
CA SER A 97 9.28 14.07 12.29
C SER A 97 9.71 13.59 13.67
N ASP A 98 9.42 12.32 13.95
CA ASP A 98 9.90 11.54 15.09
C ASP A 98 9.78 10.05 14.68
N LEU A 99 10.12 9.13 15.57
CA LEU A 99 10.14 7.68 15.30
C LEU A 99 11.19 7.31 14.23
N GLY A 100 10.91 6.36 13.34
CA GLY A 100 11.91 5.78 12.44
C GLY A 100 12.81 4.76 13.15
N ASP A 101 12.32 4.10 14.19
CA ASP A 101 13.11 3.25 15.06
C ASP A 101 13.46 1.89 14.41
N PHE A 102 14.65 1.38 14.74
CA PHE A 102 15.16 0.08 14.26
C PHE A 102 15.22 -0.03 12.74
N LEU A 103 16.03 0.82 12.12
CA LEU A 103 16.28 0.77 10.68
C LEU A 103 17.14 -0.45 10.30
N VAL A 104 16.57 -1.32 9.48
CA VAL A 104 17.25 -2.50 8.94
C VAL A 104 17.43 -2.31 7.43
N MET A 105 18.68 -2.44 6.98
CA MET A 105 19.02 -2.44 5.56
C MET A 105 19.59 -3.80 5.16
N PRO A 106 18.89 -4.57 4.31
CA PRO A 106 19.44 -5.79 3.74
C PRO A 106 20.69 -5.48 2.90
N VAL A 107 21.78 -6.22 3.14
CA VAL A 107 23.03 -6.15 2.36
C VAL A 107 23.45 -7.56 1.94
N ALA A 108 24.19 -7.67 0.84
CA ALA A 108 24.70 -8.94 0.30
C ALA A 108 26.12 -9.25 0.80
#